data_AF-C4JYD3-F1
#
_entry.id   AF-C4JYD3-F1
#
_cell.length_a   1.000
_cell.length_b   1.000
_cell.length_c   1.000
_cell.angle_alpha   90.00
_cell.angle_beta   90.00
_cell.angle_gamma   90.00
#
_symmetry.space_group_name_H-M   'P 1'
#
loop_
_entity.id
_entity.type
_entity.pdbx_description
1 polymer ?
#
loop_
_entity_poly.entity_id
_entity_poly.type
_entity_poly.pdbx_seq_one_letter_code
_entity_poly.pdbx_strand_id
1 'polypeptide(L)'
;MATCFFAKFVFLCWLSAITGVLAGNRAWEPKVAEDLHNSTGSVQNHHLGKRWYIIEADPSHKLWPRGNIKVCFQARSHAHEGGVTKTTEEILRGRLEGARKLWRDAGLDDHDGWFEFEFLPVNDPLCHDESRRKEFLLVIYAGYDVEIMGTTPGKRTTLKTDVSFDKSGPSMTLSDSLEMGMKNVVANFAHEMGHLFGDGNFECESLSDYEAAKERVIARSKGNTETIKKNLLAMCKDQATANLFEFTGAMNWLPLQFATGPDRNVPDWDSIMICEILLHPFVL
;
A
#
# COMPACT_ATOMS: atom_id res chain seq x y z
N MET A 1 71.17 26.90 -11.81
CA MET A 1 71.90 25.66 -11.50
C MET A 1 71.12 24.93 -10.42
N ALA A 2 70.80 23.65 -10.69
CA ALA A 2 70.68 22.53 -9.72
C ALA A 2 69.68 22.66 -8.53
N THR A 3 68.89 21.67 -8.07
CA THR A 3 68.35 20.36 -8.52
C THR A 3 67.44 19.87 -7.38
N CYS A 4 66.34 19.19 -7.73
CA CYS A 4 65.61 18.12 -7.02
C CYS A 4 65.51 18.07 -5.47
N PHE A 5 64.27 18.02 -4.96
CA PHE A 5 63.83 16.93 -4.05
C PHE A 5 62.32 16.64 -4.24
N PHE A 6 62.02 15.36 -4.42
CA PHE A 6 60.71 14.76 -4.61
C PHE A 6 59.92 14.72 -3.28
N ALA A 7 58.65 15.13 -3.29
CA ALA A 7 57.65 14.62 -2.36
C ALA A 7 56.29 14.55 -3.05
N LYS A 8 55.87 13.31 -3.35
CA LYS A 8 54.55 12.99 -3.92
C LYS A 8 53.49 13.19 -2.84
N PHE A 9 52.60 14.15 -3.01
CA PHE A 9 51.31 14.16 -2.30
C PHE A 9 50.22 13.72 -3.27
N VAL A 10 49.74 12.50 -3.04
CA VAL A 10 48.57 11.93 -3.68
C VAL A 10 47.35 12.67 -3.13
N PHE A 11 46.78 13.58 -3.93
CA PHE A 11 45.45 14.12 -3.62
C PHE A 11 44.42 13.08 -4.10
N LEU A 12 43.89 12.31 -3.14
CA LEU A 12 42.78 11.40 -3.35
C LEU A 12 41.58 12.19 -3.89
N CYS A 13 41.06 11.73 -5.03
CA CYS A 13 39.76 12.07 -5.56
C CYS A 13 38.66 11.87 -4.50
N TRP A 14 38.06 12.96 -4.04
CA TRP A 14 36.68 12.93 -3.56
C TRP A 14 35.77 13.24 -4.76
N LEU A 15 35.62 12.23 -5.62
CA LEU A 15 34.41 12.11 -6.41
C LEU A 15 33.33 11.68 -5.43
N SER A 16 32.50 12.62 -4.98
CA SER A 16 31.20 12.30 -4.42
C SER A 16 30.39 11.63 -5.53
N ALA A 17 30.59 10.33 -5.69
CA ALA A 17 29.65 9.49 -6.40
C ALA A 17 28.35 9.62 -5.62
N ILE A 18 27.40 10.37 -6.19
CA ILE A 18 25.99 10.18 -5.90
C ILE A 18 25.76 8.71 -6.20
N THR A 19 25.74 7.88 -5.16
CA THR A 19 25.23 6.51 -5.26
C THR A 19 23.74 6.65 -5.49
N GLY A 20 23.38 6.84 -6.76
CA GLY A 20 22.02 6.59 -7.21
C GLY A 20 21.70 5.17 -6.80
N VAL A 21 20.78 5.04 -5.85
CA VAL A 21 20.15 3.75 -5.56
C VAL A 21 19.36 3.42 -6.82
N LEU A 22 19.93 2.55 -7.64
CA LEU A 22 19.20 1.88 -8.71
C LEU A 22 18.08 1.09 -8.03
N ALA A 23 16.86 1.62 -8.09
CA ALA A 23 15.65 0.87 -7.83
C ALA A 23 15.66 -0.37 -8.75
N GLY A 24 15.62 -1.56 -8.13
CA GLY A 24 15.87 -2.85 -8.78
C GLY A 24 16.97 -3.70 -8.14
N ASN A 25 17.38 -3.43 -6.89
CA ASN A 25 18.42 -4.22 -6.21
C ASN A 25 17.81 -5.40 -5.41
N ARG A 26 18.29 -6.61 -5.70
CA ARG A 26 18.06 -7.89 -4.97
C ARG A 26 18.41 -7.87 -3.48
N ALA A 27 18.86 -6.75 -2.93
CA ALA A 27 19.31 -6.61 -1.54
C ALA A 27 18.19 -6.63 -0.50
N TRP A 28 16.92 -6.47 -0.90
CA TRP A 28 15.76 -6.44 -0.01
C TRP A 28 14.89 -7.71 -0.08
N GLU A 29 15.31 -8.69 -0.89
CA GLU A 29 14.83 -10.05 -0.75
C GLU A 29 15.57 -10.68 0.44
N PRO A 30 14.89 -11.29 1.42
CA PRO A 30 15.60 -12.12 2.39
C PRO A 30 16.39 -13.18 1.61
N LYS A 31 17.72 -13.19 1.78
CA LYS A 31 18.55 -14.29 1.26
C LYS A 31 18.04 -15.56 1.94
N VAL A 32 17.37 -16.41 1.18
CA VAL A 32 17.10 -17.78 1.60
C VAL A 32 18.46 -18.38 1.92
N ALA A 33 18.66 -18.77 3.17
CA ALA A 33 19.89 -19.40 3.62
C ALA A 33 20.23 -20.56 2.68
N GLU A 34 21.46 -20.55 2.16
CA GLU A 34 22.04 -21.58 1.28
C GLU A 34 22.17 -22.97 1.94
N ASP A 35 21.73 -23.13 3.20
CA ASP A 35 21.95 -24.34 4.00
C ASP A 35 20.95 -25.49 3.74
N LEU A 36 20.03 -25.36 2.78
CA LEU A 36 19.08 -26.42 2.42
C LEU A 36 19.55 -27.32 1.26
N HIS A 37 20.87 -27.40 1.03
CA HIS A 37 21.43 -28.18 -0.08
C HIS A 37 21.45 -29.71 0.11
N ASN A 38 20.85 -30.26 1.18
CA ASN A 38 20.92 -31.71 1.47
C ASN A 38 19.59 -32.43 1.71
N SER A 39 18.44 -31.85 1.33
CA SER A 39 17.17 -32.61 1.36
C SER A 39 16.68 -32.92 -0.06
N THR A 40 16.78 -34.19 -0.44
CA THR A 40 16.29 -34.77 -1.70
C THR A 40 14.75 -34.88 -1.73
N GLY A 41 14.06 -33.76 -1.53
CA GLY A 41 12.60 -33.69 -1.59
C GLY A 41 12.14 -32.47 -2.37
N SER A 42 11.63 -32.69 -3.59
CA SER A 42 10.78 -31.81 -4.39
C SER A 42 10.61 -30.37 -3.86
N VAL A 43 11.57 -29.50 -4.17
CA VAL A 43 11.52 -28.07 -3.84
C VAL A 43 10.54 -27.39 -4.80
N GLN A 44 9.35 -27.05 -4.31
CA GLN A 44 8.53 -26.02 -4.95
C GLN A 44 9.17 -24.67 -4.63
N ASN A 45 9.53 -23.93 -5.67
CA ASN A 45 10.01 -22.55 -5.59
C ASN A 45 8.88 -21.67 -5.02
N HIS A 46 8.84 -21.52 -3.70
CA HIS A 46 7.96 -20.57 -3.03
C HIS A 46 8.54 -19.16 -3.17
N HIS A 47 8.37 -18.56 -4.36
CA HIS A 47 8.35 -17.11 -4.46
C HIS A 47 7.16 -16.63 -3.65
N LEU A 48 7.41 -15.94 -2.54
CA LEU A 48 6.37 -15.27 -1.74
C LEU A 48 5.83 -14.09 -2.56
N GLY A 49 4.91 -14.40 -3.49
CA GLY A 49 4.12 -13.42 -4.20
C GLY A 49 3.26 -12.66 -3.21
N LYS A 50 3.25 -11.34 -3.38
CA LYS A 50 2.44 -10.31 -2.71
C LYS A 50 0.95 -10.71 -2.66
N ARG A 51 0.27 -10.50 -1.52
CA ARG A 51 -1.06 -11.06 -1.23
C ARG A 51 -2.01 -9.99 -0.65
N TRP A 52 -3.32 -10.23 -0.78
CA TRP A 52 -4.40 -9.52 -0.07
C TRP A 52 -5.53 -10.51 0.25
N TYR A 53 -6.27 -10.27 1.34
CA TYR A 53 -7.48 -11.02 1.71
C TYR A 53 -8.70 -10.09 1.61
N ILE A 54 -9.76 -10.56 0.94
CA ILE A 54 -11.03 -9.84 0.85
C ILE A 54 -11.92 -10.34 1.99
N ILE A 55 -12.26 -9.47 2.95
CA ILE A 55 -13.38 -9.70 3.86
C ILE A 55 -14.64 -9.27 3.09
N GLU A 56 -15.71 -10.07 3.18
CA GLU A 56 -16.99 -9.89 2.47
C GLU A 56 -17.32 -8.44 2.10
N ALA A 57 -17.59 -8.18 0.82
CA ALA A 57 -17.84 -6.85 0.30
C ALA A 57 -19.04 -6.20 1.01
N ASP A 58 -18.77 -5.30 1.96
CA ASP A 58 -19.77 -4.39 2.51
C ASP A 58 -20.21 -3.44 1.38
N PRO A 59 -21.47 -3.50 0.92
CA PRO A 59 -21.94 -2.67 -0.19
C PRO A 59 -21.89 -1.17 0.12
N SER A 60 -21.70 -0.79 1.39
CA SER A 60 -21.54 0.60 1.80
C SER A 60 -20.15 1.18 1.50
N HIS A 61 -19.16 0.34 1.16
CA HIS A 61 -17.80 0.76 0.79
C HIS A 61 -17.50 0.43 -0.69
N LYS A 62 -16.78 1.32 -1.37
CA LYS A 62 -16.34 1.18 -2.77
C LYS A 62 -14.86 1.55 -2.90
N LEU A 63 -14.24 1.23 -4.02
CA LEU A 63 -12.94 1.84 -4.34
C LEU A 63 -13.07 3.34 -4.58
N TRP A 64 -11.97 4.06 -4.31
CA TRP A 64 -11.79 5.39 -4.85
C TRP A 64 -11.60 5.31 -6.38
N PRO A 65 -12.23 6.19 -7.18
CA PRO A 65 -12.07 6.16 -8.63
C PRO A 65 -10.59 6.28 -9.02
N ARG A 66 -10.05 5.25 -9.71
CA ARG A 66 -8.62 5.13 -10.04
C ARG A 66 -7.68 5.22 -8.83
N GLY A 67 -8.16 4.95 -7.63
CA GLY A 67 -7.40 5.16 -6.39
C GLY A 67 -7.17 6.63 -6.03
N ASN A 68 -7.74 7.60 -6.77
CA ASN A 68 -7.51 9.03 -6.54
C ASN A 68 -8.37 9.55 -5.39
N ILE A 69 -7.72 10.22 -4.44
CA ILE A 69 -8.32 10.65 -3.17
C ILE A 69 -8.09 12.14 -2.99
N LYS A 70 -9.19 12.88 -2.82
CA LYS A 70 -9.13 14.26 -2.33
C LYS A 70 -8.89 14.24 -0.84
N VAL A 71 -7.88 14.94 -0.37
CA VAL A 71 -7.45 14.93 1.03
C VAL A 71 -7.65 16.30 1.65
N CYS A 72 -8.42 16.34 2.73
CA CYS A 72 -8.58 17.51 3.58
C CYS A 72 -7.96 17.22 4.95
N PHE A 73 -7.21 18.17 5.50
CA PHE A 73 -6.74 18.08 6.88
C PHE A 73 -7.76 18.71 7.82
N GLN A 74 -7.94 18.13 9.01
CA GLN A 74 -8.76 18.75 10.05
C GLN A 74 -8.17 20.14 10.39
N ALA A 75 -8.99 21.18 10.23
CA ALA A 75 -8.65 22.57 10.53
C ALA A 75 -8.54 22.82 12.05
N ARG A 76 -7.52 22.22 12.66
CA ARG A 76 -7.23 22.27 14.10
C ARG A 76 -5.74 22.47 14.32
N SER A 77 -5.42 23.22 15.37
CA SER A 77 -4.07 23.37 15.89
C SER A 77 -3.88 22.52 17.15
N HIS A 78 -2.69 22.00 17.33
CA HIS A 78 -2.34 21.06 18.40
C HIS A 78 -1.06 21.51 19.09
N ALA A 79 -1.00 21.32 20.41
CA ALA A 79 0.26 21.37 21.12
C ALA A 79 1.13 20.20 20.64
N HIS A 80 2.39 20.49 20.35
CA HIS A 80 3.38 19.55 19.83
C HIS A 80 4.65 19.62 20.68
N GLU A 81 5.68 18.87 20.27
CA GLU A 81 6.99 18.83 20.93
C GLU A 81 7.54 20.24 21.19
N GLY A 82 8.12 20.44 22.38
CA GLY A 82 8.67 21.73 22.79
C GLY A 82 7.62 22.81 23.05
N GLY A 83 6.34 22.45 23.19
CA GLY A 83 5.25 23.40 23.46
C GLY A 83 4.85 24.24 22.25
N VAL A 84 5.36 23.91 21.06
CA VAL A 84 5.02 24.61 19.82
C VAL A 84 3.62 24.20 19.38
N THR A 85 2.83 25.16 18.92
CA THR A 85 1.53 24.88 18.31
C THR A 85 1.70 24.68 16.81
N LYS A 86 1.19 23.56 16.28
CA LYS A 86 1.21 23.24 14.85
C LYS A 86 -0.18 22.81 14.38
N THR A 87 -0.52 23.10 13.14
CA THR A 87 -1.72 22.59 12.49
C THR A 87 -1.61 21.10 12.19
N THR A 88 -2.75 20.42 12.05
CA THR A 88 -2.81 19.02 11.60
C THR A 88 -1.99 18.78 10.31
N GLU A 89 -2.08 19.70 9.35
CA GLU A 89 -1.39 19.61 8.07
C GLU A 89 0.13 19.71 8.22
N GLU A 90 0.62 20.70 8.97
CA GLU A 90 2.06 20.90 9.22
C GLU A 90 2.70 19.67 9.90
N ILE A 91 1.92 18.94 10.71
CA ILE A 91 2.38 17.73 11.40
C ILE A 91 2.39 16.53 10.44
N LEU A 92 1.34 16.36 9.62
CA LEU A 92 1.09 15.08 8.96
C LEU A 92 1.47 15.04 7.47
N ARG A 93 1.41 16.16 6.74
CA ARG A 93 1.54 16.18 5.27
C ARG A 93 2.82 15.51 4.77
N GLY A 94 3.98 15.94 5.25
CA GLY A 94 5.27 15.41 4.77
C GLY A 94 5.45 13.91 5.06
N ARG A 95 4.86 13.41 6.14
CA ARG A 95 4.89 11.98 6.50
C ARG A 95 3.94 11.16 5.63
N LEU A 96 2.77 11.70 5.29
CA LEU A 96 1.84 11.10 4.32
C LEU A 96 2.43 11.04 2.91
N GLU A 97 3.12 12.11 2.49
CA GLU A 97 3.86 12.11 1.22
C GLU A 97 4.98 11.06 1.22
N GLY A 98 5.70 10.92 2.34
CA GLY A 98 6.68 9.86 2.54
C GLY A 98 6.06 8.46 2.47
N ALA A 99 4.90 8.26 3.10
CA ALA A 99 4.17 6.99 3.05
C ALA A 99 3.75 6.66 1.61
N ARG A 100 3.17 7.63 0.89
CA ARG A 100 2.85 7.46 -0.53
C ARG A 100 4.08 7.12 -1.37
N LYS A 101 5.24 7.72 -1.07
CA LYS A 101 6.49 7.37 -1.75
C LYS A 101 6.85 5.89 -1.57
N LEU A 102 6.62 5.28 -0.39
CA LEU A 102 6.84 3.85 -0.19
C LEU A 102 5.97 3.00 -1.12
N TRP A 103 4.69 3.37 -1.28
CA TRP A 103 3.78 2.73 -2.23
C TRP A 103 4.27 2.85 -3.67
N ARG A 104 4.73 4.04 -4.08
CA ARG A 104 5.28 4.28 -5.43
C ARG A 104 6.56 3.51 -5.69
N ASP A 105 7.51 3.55 -4.76
CA ASP A 105 8.79 2.85 -4.88
C ASP A 105 8.57 1.33 -4.95
N ALA A 106 7.49 0.81 -4.35
CA ALA A 106 7.07 -0.57 -4.44
C ALA A 106 6.31 -0.95 -5.73
N GLY A 107 6.04 0.03 -6.61
CA GLY A 107 5.30 -0.14 -7.85
C GLY A 107 3.78 -0.28 -7.67
N LEU A 108 3.24 0.24 -6.56
CA LEU A 108 1.82 0.13 -6.19
C LEU A 108 1.04 1.46 -6.35
N ASP A 109 1.75 2.57 -6.55
CA ASP A 109 1.23 3.88 -7.01
C ASP A 109 1.79 4.07 -8.43
N ASP A 110 0.94 4.40 -9.41
CA ASP A 110 1.34 4.42 -10.82
C ASP A 110 1.91 5.78 -11.25
N HIS A 111 2.51 5.81 -12.44
CA HIS A 111 3.01 7.03 -13.06
C HIS A 111 1.99 7.74 -13.96
N ASP A 112 0.80 7.16 -14.17
CA ASP A 112 -0.22 7.58 -15.14
C ASP A 112 -1.45 8.25 -14.47
N GLY A 113 -1.30 8.67 -13.20
CA GLY A 113 -2.29 9.44 -12.45
C GLY A 113 -3.36 8.62 -11.75
N TRP A 114 -3.08 7.36 -11.42
CA TRP A 114 -3.82 6.57 -10.42
C TRP A 114 -3.19 6.75 -9.04
N PHE A 115 -3.97 6.44 -7.99
CA PHE A 115 -3.54 6.51 -6.59
C PHE A 115 -3.05 7.90 -6.15
N GLU A 116 -3.55 8.96 -6.82
CA GLU A 116 -3.17 10.33 -6.52
C GLU A 116 -3.85 10.88 -5.27
N PHE A 117 -3.04 11.48 -4.39
CA PHE A 117 -3.53 12.27 -3.26
C PHE A 117 -3.56 13.73 -3.67
N GLU A 118 -4.76 14.26 -3.91
CA GLU A 118 -4.99 15.67 -4.15
C GLU A 118 -5.20 16.36 -2.80
N PHE A 119 -4.12 16.90 -2.21
CA PHE A 119 -4.21 17.65 -0.97
C PHE A 119 -4.83 19.02 -1.22
N LEU A 120 -6.05 19.22 -0.72
CA LEU A 120 -6.78 20.46 -0.87
C LEU A 120 -6.30 21.50 0.18
N PRO A 121 -6.36 22.80 -0.15
CA PRO A 121 -6.12 23.85 0.84
C PRO A 121 -7.06 23.72 2.04
N VAL A 122 -6.61 24.07 3.24
CA VAL A 122 -7.43 24.03 4.48
C VAL A 122 -8.76 24.78 4.34
N ASN A 123 -8.78 25.86 3.55
CA ASN A 123 -9.96 26.71 3.34
C ASN A 123 -10.77 26.32 2.10
N ASP A 124 -10.48 25.18 1.46
CA ASP A 124 -11.28 24.70 0.33
C ASP A 124 -12.73 24.45 0.79
N PRO A 125 -13.75 25.01 0.10
CA PRO A 125 -15.15 24.83 0.48
C PRO A 125 -15.57 23.35 0.60
N LEU A 126 -14.97 22.46 -0.20
CA LEU A 126 -15.24 21.02 -0.13
C LEU A 126 -14.90 20.47 1.26
N CYS A 127 -13.80 20.92 1.86
CA CYS A 127 -13.32 20.41 3.16
C CYS A 127 -14.23 20.76 4.34
N HIS A 128 -15.23 21.62 4.15
CA HIS A 128 -16.17 22.07 5.18
C HIS A 128 -17.63 21.71 4.85
N ASP A 129 -17.88 21.04 3.72
CA ASP A 129 -19.24 20.67 3.30
C ASP A 129 -19.64 19.30 3.84
N GLU A 130 -20.49 19.29 4.88
CA GLU A 130 -20.97 18.06 5.52
C GLU A 130 -21.69 17.14 4.54
N SER A 131 -22.44 17.71 3.58
CA SER A 131 -23.24 16.95 2.61
C SER A 131 -22.37 16.19 1.60
N ARG A 132 -21.11 16.64 1.44
CA ARG A 132 -20.13 16.08 0.49
C ARG A 132 -19.03 15.28 1.18
N ARG A 133 -19.18 14.94 2.47
CA ARG A 133 -18.15 14.22 3.23
C ARG A 133 -17.70 12.89 2.62
N LYS A 134 -18.53 12.24 1.82
CA LYS A 134 -18.20 11.00 1.08
C LYS A 134 -17.23 11.20 -0.08
N GLU A 135 -16.98 12.44 -0.48
CA GLU A 135 -16.17 12.78 -1.66
C GLU A 135 -14.68 12.97 -1.35
N PHE A 136 -14.30 13.09 -0.08
CA PHE A 136 -12.93 13.34 0.34
C PHE A 136 -12.57 12.60 1.63
N LEU A 137 -11.28 12.35 1.82
CA LEU A 137 -10.70 11.83 3.03
C LEU A 137 -10.41 12.98 4.00
N LEU A 138 -10.93 12.89 5.22
CA LEU A 138 -10.53 13.80 6.31
C LEU A 138 -9.39 13.19 7.12
N VAL A 139 -8.21 13.81 7.08
CA VAL A 139 -7.04 13.43 7.87
C VAL A 139 -7.06 14.16 9.21
N ILE A 140 -6.95 13.39 10.29
CA ILE A 140 -7.06 13.85 11.67
C ILE A 140 -5.78 13.48 12.40
N TYR A 141 -5.24 14.43 13.17
CA TYR A 141 -4.13 14.14 14.09
C TYR A 141 -4.68 13.69 15.43
N ALA A 142 -4.21 12.53 15.91
CA ALA A 142 -4.63 11.94 17.19
C ALA A 142 -4.21 12.79 18.40
N GLY A 143 -3.12 13.55 18.26
CA GLY A 143 -2.49 14.31 19.33
C GLY A 143 -1.03 13.90 19.53
N TYR A 144 -0.25 14.78 20.15
CA TYR A 144 1.15 14.52 20.45
C TYR A 144 1.28 13.37 21.43
N ASP A 145 2.07 12.37 21.05
CA ASP A 145 2.31 11.15 21.82
C ASP A 145 1.04 10.31 22.11
N VAL A 146 0.00 10.49 21.28
CA VAL A 146 -1.25 9.71 21.40
C VAL A 146 -1.15 8.48 20.50
N GLU A 147 -1.18 7.30 21.09
CA GLU A 147 -1.04 6.01 20.41
C GLU A 147 -2.35 5.50 19.78
N ILE A 148 -2.96 6.29 18.90
CA ILE A 148 -4.21 5.92 18.22
C ILE A 148 -4.07 6.18 16.72
N MET A 149 -4.36 5.15 15.92
CA MET A 149 -4.46 5.24 14.47
C MET A 149 -5.67 4.45 13.99
N GLY A 150 -6.20 4.84 12.83
CA GLY A 150 -7.27 4.09 12.20
C GLY A 150 -7.83 4.82 11.00
N THR A 151 -8.18 4.02 9.99
CA THR A 151 -8.63 4.51 8.70
C THR A 151 -9.92 3.83 8.29
N THR A 152 -10.82 4.60 7.68
CA THR A 152 -12.03 4.05 7.07
C THR A 152 -11.65 3.23 5.85
N PRO A 153 -12.05 1.95 5.75
CA PRO A 153 -11.75 1.15 4.57
C PRO A 153 -12.43 1.70 3.32
N GLY A 154 -11.69 1.89 2.23
CA GLY A 154 -12.25 2.32 0.96
C GLY A 154 -12.91 3.71 0.98
N LYS A 155 -13.74 3.95 -0.02
CA LYS A 155 -14.65 5.09 -0.14
C LYS A 155 -16.04 4.70 0.36
N ARG A 156 -16.49 5.30 1.47
CA ARG A 156 -17.86 5.10 1.94
C ARG A 156 -18.87 5.80 1.02
N THR A 157 -19.95 5.12 0.68
CA THR A 157 -21.01 5.62 -0.22
C THR A 157 -22.18 6.29 0.50
N THR A 158 -22.39 5.93 1.76
CA THR A 158 -23.43 6.47 2.64
C THR A 158 -22.82 7.30 3.75
N LEU A 159 -23.42 8.46 4.03
CA LEU A 159 -23.02 9.28 5.18
C LEU A 159 -23.69 8.77 6.45
N LYS A 160 -22.99 8.83 7.57
CA LYS A 160 -23.61 8.70 8.89
C LYS A 160 -24.14 10.08 9.28
N THR A 161 -25.46 10.21 9.42
CA THR A 161 -26.15 11.49 9.68
C THR A 161 -26.20 11.89 11.15
N ASP A 162 -26.05 10.91 12.05
CA ASP A 162 -26.22 11.11 13.50
C ASP A 162 -24.88 11.08 14.26
N VAL A 163 -23.81 11.50 13.58
CA VAL A 163 -22.45 11.53 14.14
C VAL A 163 -21.78 12.86 13.81
N SER A 164 -20.71 13.16 14.53
CA SER A 164 -19.90 14.34 14.28
C SER A 164 -19.29 14.33 12.87
N PHE A 165 -18.99 15.52 12.33
CA PHE A 165 -18.45 15.74 10.99
C PHE A 165 -17.22 14.86 10.64
N ASP A 166 -16.35 14.65 11.61
CA ASP A 166 -15.16 13.82 11.49
C ASP A 166 -15.47 12.32 11.31
N LYS A 167 -16.66 11.88 11.74
CA LYS A 167 -17.13 10.49 11.70
C LYS A 167 -18.17 10.22 10.60
N SER A 168 -18.68 11.27 9.95
CA SER A 168 -19.79 11.16 8.99
C SER A 168 -19.41 10.55 7.64
N GLY A 169 -18.15 10.72 7.21
CA GLY A 169 -17.58 10.19 5.96
C GLY A 169 -16.22 9.50 6.15
N PRO A 170 -15.48 9.25 5.06
CA PRO A 170 -14.13 8.68 5.12
C PRO A 170 -13.19 9.55 5.95
N SER A 171 -12.47 8.91 6.87
CA SER A 171 -11.47 9.57 7.71
C SER A 171 -10.28 8.66 7.96
N MET A 172 -9.15 9.29 8.28
CA MET A 172 -7.89 8.67 8.65
C MET A 172 -7.34 9.42 9.85
N THR A 173 -7.25 8.75 10.99
CA THR A 173 -6.66 9.28 12.22
C THR A 173 -5.23 8.77 12.33
N LEU A 174 -4.28 9.69 12.50
CA LEU A 174 -2.85 9.41 12.48
C LEU A 174 -2.15 9.90 13.74
N SER A 175 -1.14 9.14 14.18
CA SER A 175 -0.28 9.45 15.32
C SER A 175 1.17 9.56 14.86
N ASP A 176 1.90 10.55 15.37
CA ASP A 176 3.34 10.63 15.15
C ASP A 176 4.19 10.07 16.30
N SER A 177 3.58 9.29 17.20
CA SER A 177 4.30 8.53 18.22
C SER A 177 5.18 7.46 17.58
N LEU A 178 6.42 7.36 18.04
CA LEU A 178 7.37 6.31 17.66
C LEU A 178 7.16 5.01 18.44
N GLU A 179 6.28 4.99 19.43
CA GLU A 179 5.93 3.75 20.14
C GLU A 179 4.76 3.00 19.47
N MET A 180 4.09 3.64 18.51
CA MET A 180 3.02 3.03 17.72
C MET A 180 3.54 1.97 16.74
N GLY A 181 2.83 0.84 16.67
CA GLY A 181 2.94 -0.15 15.59
C GLY A 181 4.38 -0.55 15.26
N MET A 182 4.80 -0.25 14.03
CA MET A 182 6.14 -0.57 13.51
C MET A 182 7.26 0.32 14.05
N LYS A 183 6.97 1.20 15.02
CA LYS A 183 7.90 2.19 15.56
C LYS A 183 8.54 3.09 14.50
N ASN A 184 7.81 3.27 13.39
CA ASN A 184 8.18 4.12 12.27
C ASN A 184 6.92 4.84 11.78
N VAL A 185 6.87 6.14 12.02
CA VAL A 185 5.69 6.96 11.70
C VAL A 185 5.29 6.87 10.23
N VAL A 186 6.27 6.91 9.31
CA VAL A 186 6.00 6.87 7.88
C VAL A 186 5.48 5.49 7.46
N ALA A 187 6.06 4.41 7.99
CA ALA A 187 5.57 3.06 7.72
C ALA A 187 4.15 2.87 8.27
N ASN A 188 3.88 3.33 9.49
CA ASN A 188 2.53 3.28 10.08
C ASN A 188 1.51 4.05 9.23
N PHE A 189 1.91 5.19 8.64
CA PHE A 189 1.04 5.94 7.73
C PHE A 189 0.79 5.18 6.42
N ALA A 190 1.81 4.47 5.91
CA ALA A 190 1.67 3.63 4.73
C ALA A 190 0.72 2.45 4.99
N HIS A 191 0.75 1.89 6.20
CA HIS A 191 -0.23 0.89 6.66
C HIS A 191 -1.65 1.45 6.62
N GLU A 192 -1.88 2.59 7.27
CA GLU A 192 -3.18 3.24 7.28
C GLU A 192 -3.67 3.60 5.86
N MET A 193 -2.75 3.99 4.97
CA MET A 193 -3.06 4.30 3.58
C MET A 193 -3.60 3.09 2.83
N GLY A 194 -3.10 1.88 3.12
CA GLY A 194 -3.61 0.65 2.49
C GLY A 194 -5.10 0.42 2.74
N HIS A 195 -5.59 0.76 3.94
CA HIS A 195 -7.02 0.68 4.26
C HIS A 195 -7.87 1.55 3.32
N LEU A 196 -7.37 2.70 2.85
CA LEU A 196 -8.12 3.55 1.92
C LEU A 196 -8.42 2.89 0.59
N PHE A 197 -7.59 1.94 0.17
CA PHE A 197 -7.80 1.20 -1.08
C PHE A 197 -8.74 -0.01 -0.86
N GLY A 198 -9.17 -0.23 0.38
CA GLY A 198 -10.35 -1.00 0.76
C GLY A 198 -10.17 -2.51 0.82
N ASP A 199 -11.00 -3.15 1.65
CA ASP A 199 -11.05 -4.61 1.83
C ASP A 199 -12.00 -5.33 0.85
N GLY A 200 -12.75 -4.61 0.02
CA GLY A 200 -14.03 -5.12 -0.50
C GLY A 200 -14.36 -4.90 -1.97
N ASN A 201 -13.44 -4.39 -2.79
CA ASN A 201 -13.85 -3.94 -4.11
C ASN A 201 -12.75 -4.08 -5.18
N PHE A 202 -11.96 -5.16 -5.09
CA PHE A 202 -11.04 -5.60 -6.14
C PHE A 202 -11.79 -5.73 -7.47
N GLU A 203 -11.64 -4.72 -8.33
CA GLU A 203 -12.09 -4.75 -9.72
C GLU A 203 -11.04 -5.50 -10.51
N CYS A 204 -11.19 -6.82 -10.51
CA CYS A 204 -10.38 -7.72 -11.30
C CYS A 204 -10.24 -7.27 -12.76
N GLU A 205 -11.28 -6.60 -13.28
CA GLU A 205 -11.33 -5.98 -14.60
C GLU A 205 -10.26 -4.90 -14.83
N SER A 206 -9.80 -4.25 -13.77
CA SER A 206 -8.83 -3.15 -13.81
C SER A 206 -7.37 -3.61 -13.87
N LEU A 207 -7.12 -4.92 -13.81
CA LEU A 207 -5.77 -5.46 -13.89
C LEU A 207 -5.24 -5.41 -15.33
N SER A 208 -3.94 -5.18 -15.45
CA SER A 208 -3.26 -4.81 -16.70
C SER A 208 -3.49 -5.77 -17.87
N ASP A 209 -3.68 -7.07 -17.61
CA ASP A 209 -3.90 -8.11 -18.62
C ASP A 209 -5.28 -8.76 -18.55
N TYR A 210 -6.27 -8.13 -17.89
CA TYR A 210 -7.62 -8.67 -17.73
C TYR A 210 -8.31 -8.92 -19.08
N GLU A 211 -8.30 -7.96 -20.00
CA GLU A 211 -8.98 -8.13 -21.30
C GLU A 211 -8.36 -9.28 -22.11
N ALA A 212 -7.03 -9.44 -22.06
CA ALA A 212 -6.35 -10.56 -22.69
C ALA A 212 -6.73 -11.92 -22.04
N ALA A 213 -6.83 -11.96 -20.70
CA ALA A 213 -7.31 -13.14 -19.99
C ALA A 213 -8.78 -13.48 -20.31
N LYS A 214 -9.63 -12.47 -20.41
CA LYS A 214 -11.04 -12.59 -20.79
C LYS A 214 -11.21 -13.13 -22.21
N GLU A 215 -10.40 -12.70 -23.17
CA GLU A 215 -10.39 -13.29 -24.53
C GLU A 215 -10.04 -14.79 -24.49
N ARG A 216 -9.06 -15.18 -23.67
CA ARG A 216 -8.70 -16.61 -23.46
C ARG A 216 -9.84 -17.40 -22.83
N VAL A 217 -10.57 -16.82 -21.87
CA VAL A 217 -11.80 -17.43 -21.31
C VAL A 217 -12.85 -17.66 -22.40
N ILE A 218 -13.12 -16.65 -23.23
CA ILE A 218 -14.12 -16.73 -24.31
C ILE A 218 -13.72 -17.81 -25.33
N ALA A 219 -12.47 -17.81 -25.79
CA ALA A 219 -11.95 -18.77 -26.76
C ALA A 219 -12.06 -20.22 -26.25
N ARG A 220 -11.67 -20.46 -24.99
CA ARG A 220 -11.68 -21.81 -24.39
C ARG A 220 -13.10 -22.31 -24.07
N SER A 221 -14.03 -21.41 -23.82
CA SER A 221 -15.42 -21.73 -23.48
C SER A 221 -16.30 -22.03 -24.71
N LYS A 222 -15.77 -21.93 -25.93
CA LYS A 222 -16.46 -22.25 -27.21
C LYS A 222 -17.83 -21.58 -27.35
N GLY A 223 -17.97 -20.34 -26.86
CA GLY A 223 -19.21 -19.56 -26.94
C GLY A 223 -20.30 -19.94 -25.92
N ASN A 224 -20.03 -20.83 -24.96
CA ASN A 224 -20.99 -21.12 -23.89
C ASN A 224 -21.00 -19.97 -22.85
N THR A 225 -22.04 -19.14 -22.90
CA THR A 225 -22.20 -17.94 -22.06
C THR A 225 -22.12 -18.21 -20.55
N GLU A 226 -22.67 -19.33 -20.09
CA GLU A 226 -22.66 -19.66 -18.65
C GLU A 226 -21.25 -20.06 -18.18
N THR A 227 -20.53 -20.81 -19.02
CA THR A 227 -19.13 -21.18 -18.77
C THR A 227 -18.24 -19.94 -18.77
N ILE A 228 -18.47 -18.99 -19.68
CA ILE A 228 -17.75 -17.71 -19.74
C ILE A 228 -17.95 -16.95 -18.43
N LYS A 229 -19.20 -16.71 -18.00
CA LYS A 229 -19.50 -15.99 -16.76
C LYS A 229 -18.84 -16.64 -15.54
N LYS A 230 -18.95 -17.98 -15.43
CA LYS A 230 -18.35 -18.74 -14.33
C LYS A 230 -16.82 -18.60 -14.31
N ASN A 231 -16.17 -18.75 -15.45
CA ASN A 231 -14.71 -18.70 -15.54
C ASN A 231 -14.16 -17.27 -15.35
N LEU A 232 -14.86 -16.24 -15.83
CA LEU A 232 -14.51 -14.85 -15.56
C LEU A 232 -14.59 -14.54 -14.07
N LEU A 233 -15.63 -15.01 -13.38
CA LEU A 233 -15.73 -14.84 -11.93
C LEU A 233 -14.65 -15.63 -11.19
N ALA A 234 -14.36 -16.86 -11.62
CA ALA A 234 -13.40 -17.74 -10.98
C ALA A 234 -11.95 -17.27 -11.17
N MET A 235 -11.56 -16.79 -12.37
CA MET A 235 -10.20 -16.27 -12.60
C MET A 235 -9.90 -15.01 -11.76
N CYS A 236 -10.93 -14.37 -11.21
CA CYS A 236 -10.85 -13.22 -10.32
C CYS A 236 -10.88 -13.58 -8.83
N LYS A 237 -10.95 -14.86 -8.48
CA LYS A 237 -11.06 -15.34 -7.09
C LYS A 237 -10.18 -16.54 -6.78
N ASP A 238 -9.71 -17.23 -7.80
CA ASP A 238 -8.94 -18.45 -7.70
C ASP A 238 -7.70 -18.38 -8.59
N GLN A 239 -6.53 -18.50 -7.98
CA GLN A 239 -5.26 -18.52 -8.70
C GLN A 239 -5.15 -19.71 -9.66
N ALA A 240 -5.71 -20.87 -9.33
CA ALA A 240 -5.63 -22.02 -10.25
C ALA A 240 -6.36 -21.68 -11.57
N THR A 241 -7.51 -21.03 -11.48
CA THR A 241 -8.26 -20.53 -12.62
C THR A 241 -7.56 -19.34 -13.30
N ALA A 242 -7.01 -18.39 -12.55
CA ALA A 242 -6.22 -17.29 -13.11
C ALA A 242 -5.03 -17.81 -13.94
N ASN A 243 -4.26 -18.75 -13.39
CA ASN A 243 -3.15 -19.42 -14.06
C ASN A 243 -3.62 -20.18 -15.31
N LEU A 244 -4.78 -20.86 -15.24
CA LEU A 244 -5.37 -21.58 -16.38
C LEU A 244 -5.63 -20.66 -17.59
N PHE A 245 -5.90 -19.39 -17.33
CA PHE A 245 -6.14 -18.34 -18.33
C PHE A 245 -4.97 -17.35 -18.42
N GLU A 246 -3.78 -17.73 -17.93
CA GLU A 246 -2.56 -16.91 -18.00
C GLU A 246 -2.78 -15.47 -17.53
N PHE A 247 -3.64 -15.29 -16.52
CA PHE A 247 -3.99 -13.98 -15.99
C PHE A 247 -2.98 -13.57 -14.93
N THR A 248 -1.89 -12.97 -15.40
CA THR A 248 -0.71 -12.62 -14.59
C THR A 248 -1.05 -11.55 -13.57
N GLY A 249 -1.90 -10.58 -13.92
CA GLY A 249 -2.48 -9.63 -12.98
C GLY A 249 -3.12 -10.37 -11.82
N ALA A 250 -4.13 -11.21 -12.05
CA ALA A 250 -4.78 -11.92 -10.96
C ALA A 250 -3.82 -12.83 -10.17
N MET A 251 -2.86 -13.48 -10.82
CA MET A 251 -1.84 -14.29 -10.14
C MET A 251 -0.94 -13.50 -9.17
N ASN A 252 -0.72 -12.21 -9.44
CA ASN A 252 0.06 -11.32 -8.57
C ASN A 252 -0.75 -10.72 -7.41
N TRP A 253 -2.09 -10.78 -7.49
CA TRP A 253 -2.99 -10.05 -6.58
C TRP A 253 -3.94 -10.96 -5.79
N LEU A 254 -4.28 -12.15 -6.29
CA LEU A 254 -5.17 -13.09 -5.62
C LEU A 254 -4.45 -13.92 -4.54
N PRO A 255 -5.14 -14.30 -3.45
CA PRO A 255 -4.57 -15.17 -2.43
C PRO A 255 -4.34 -16.60 -2.92
N LEU A 256 -3.32 -17.27 -2.37
CA LEU A 256 -3.04 -18.69 -2.60
C LEU A 256 -4.08 -19.55 -1.85
N GLN A 257 -4.85 -20.38 -2.56
CA GLN A 257 -5.86 -21.26 -1.94
C GLN A 257 -5.28 -22.48 -1.18
N PHE A 258 -3.96 -22.70 -1.22
CA PHE A 258 -3.32 -23.92 -0.70
C PHE A 258 -2.09 -23.63 0.18
N ALA A 259 -2.32 -23.11 1.39
CA ALA A 259 -1.36 -23.32 2.48
C ALA A 259 -1.85 -24.51 3.32
N THR A 260 -1.48 -25.72 2.90
CA THR A 260 -1.83 -26.93 3.66
C THR A 260 -0.84 -27.18 4.79
N GLY A 261 -0.95 -26.42 5.89
CA GLY A 261 -0.19 -26.63 7.14
C GLY A 261 -1.08 -26.72 8.39
N PRO A 262 -0.54 -27.11 9.56
CA PRO A 262 -1.29 -27.30 10.81
C PRO A 262 -1.78 -26.01 11.51
N ASP A 263 -1.43 -24.81 11.05
CA ASP A 263 -1.76 -23.53 11.71
C ASP A 263 -2.92 -22.74 11.03
N ARG A 264 -3.97 -23.44 10.57
CA ARG A 264 -5.03 -22.88 9.69
C ARG A 264 -6.12 -22.01 10.33
N ASN A 265 -6.01 -21.66 11.61
CA ASN A 265 -6.92 -20.69 12.23
C ASN A 265 -6.27 -19.33 12.45
N VAL A 266 -5.06 -19.14 11.96
CA VAL A 266 -4.36 -17.86 12.01
C VAL A 266 -4.43 -17.27 10.60
N PRO A 267 -5.06 -16.09 10.42
CA PRO A 267 -4.92 -15.32 9.20
C PRO A 267 -3.43 -15.25 8.83
N ASP A 268 -3.11 -15.40 7.55
CA ASP A 268 -1.76 -15.17 7.06
C ASP A 268 -1.52 -13.66 7.11
N TRP A 269 -1.15 -13.18 8.29
CA TRP A 269 -0.94 -11.77 8.57
C TRP A 269 0.10 -11.21 7.59
N ASP A 270 1.17 -11.94 7.28
CA ASP A 270 2.22 -11.59 6.31
C ASP A 270 1.69 -11.34 4.89
N SER A 271 0.47 -11.81 4.60
CA SER A 271 -0.19 -11.78 3.30
C SER A 271 -1.42 -10.87 3.24
N ILE A 272 -1.96 -10.47 4.38
CA ILE A 272 -2.89 -9.33 4.47
C ILE A 272 -2.10 -8.01 4.48
N MET A 273 -0.79 -8.12 4.71
CA MET A 273 0.14 -7.03 4.95
C MET A 273 0.86 -6.56 3.67
N ILE A 274 0.11 -6.21 2.62
CA ILE A 274 0.51 -5.06 1.77
C ILE A 274 -0.09 -3.76 2.35
N CYS A 275 -0.62 -3.81 3.58
CA CYS A 275 -0.46 -2.71 4.54
C CYS A 275 0.92 -2.71 5.25
N GLU A 276 1.81 -3.67 4.99
CA GLU A 276 3.20 -3.64 5.47
C GLU A 276 4.12 -3.67 4.25
N ILE A 277 4.29 -2.52 3.60
CA ILE A 277 5.39 -2.38 2.65
C ILE A 277 6.69 -2.43 3.46
N LEU A 278 7.19 -3.66 3.60
CA LEU A 278 8.53 -4.04 4.01
C LEU A 278 8.92 -3.56 5.43
N LEU A 279 9.24 -4.49 6.35
CA LEU A 279 10.61 -4.65 6.88
C LEU A 279 10.67 -5.60 8.10
N HIS A 280 11.48 -6.65 7.94
CA HIS A 280 12.23 -7.21 9.05
C HIS A 280 13.11 -6.13 9.70
N PRO A 281 13.24 -6.10 11.04
CA PRO A 281 14.25 -5.31 11.71
C PRO A 281 15.60 -6.02 11.58
N PHE A 282 16.58 -5.37 10.95
CA PHE A 282 17.96 -5.68 11.30
C PHE A 282 18.19 -5.21 12.73
N VAL A 283 18.34 -6.19 13.61
CA VAL A 283 19.14 -6.11 14.82
C VAL A 283 20.52 -5.58 14.45
N LEU A 284 20.87 -4.40 14.96
CA LEU A 284 22.22 -4.07 15.45
C LEU A 284 22.07 -3.19 16.69
#